data_AF-A0A7S4GML6-F1
#
_entry.id   AF-A0A7S4GML6-F1
#
_cell.length_a   1.000
_cell.length_b   1.000
_cell.length_c   1.000
_cell.angle_alpha   90.00
_cell.angle_beta   90.00
_cell.angle_gamma   90.00
#
_symmetry.space_group_name_H-M   'P 1'
#
loop_
_entity.id
_entity.type
_entity.pdbx_description
1 polymer ?
#
loop_
_entity_poly.entity_id
_entity_poly.type
_entity_poly.pdbx_seq_one_letter_code
_entity_poly.pdbx_strand_id
1 'polypeptide(L)'
;MGFLGTALDAVAGTVTLPARIAIRNVRLGLFMRALQIALVAVLVYYFYISRQFYFTASADMSLHIWSTQNSCIGASADCVSFTEKAQQELQSADFCTNPDQYNYYYVDSQAWEYKDFQCTGNSQSASIKMSDQLYFPTFYQEEISRNGETSKANYFTTAVEEQRTAVLLKYSVLDHKKVSRRGYSHPGPNEMAILIAREVEGVDGAVQYETFDAHLPQESGAFVVPVARWLAVAGVTLDEVNDADSMSRSDEAAQASSNAQDVMAWLSDAHAKGWYQPTFRLTGVNLVVKFQFYNSVGARGVNLQAGTIDGVQADDPEIFRDDWLNDQDGRVLCLAVVQVEKDLWTGLPQVWFTDTGHISRFYEGVKIEFQNGGEYGQFAWFDPQTVFNTIASVAVYIGFPVIIVNLVAVHLCGKTSRVYLKAQNKPVNLGMMFCNTACTLMMAKTTFESISGGEEKVTKEHFDRRLKDLFAENKALSEEEKNQMVEFVYQCLDNEGDESVTLSEFCTALTAGCVVSVADMAAAFDEQASAGPLGPLFIHGMKREQELVHQKLAMESSPQAQKEATKVAPVSA
;
A
#
# COMPACT_ATOMS: atom_id res chain seq x y z
N MET A 1 23.09 30.93 32.76
CA MET A 1 22.29 29.68 32.87
C MET A 1 20.95 29.71 32.10
N GLY A 2 20.31 30.87 31.90
CA GLY A 2 18.91 30.96 31.42
C GLY A 2 18.50 30.12 30.20
N PHE A 3 19.29 30.05 29.13
CA PHE A 3 18.88 29.38 27.88
C PHE A 3 18.85 27.85 27.94
N LEU A 4 19.68 27.24 28.81
CA LEU A 4 19.68 25.79 29.04
C LEU A 4 18.56 25.37 30.00
N GLY A 5 18.24 26.22 30.99
CA GLY A 5 17.10 26.02 31.88
C GLY A 5 15.77 26.03 31.12
N THR A 6 15.51 27.07 30.32
CA THR A 6 14.25 27.17 29.53
C THR A 6 14.11 26.05 28.50
N ALA A 7 15.21 25.59 27.90
CA ALA A 7 15.20 24.42 27.03
C ALA A 7 14.84 23.13 27.80
N LEU A 8 15.42 22.91 28.98
CA LEU A 8 15.10 21.75 29.83
C LEU A 8 13.67 21.77 30.36
N ASP A 9 13.16 22.93 30.80
CA ASP A 9 11.76 23.08 31.24
C ASP A 9 10.76 22.81 30.12
N ALA A 10 11.05 23.29 28.90
CA ALA A 10 10.23 23.04 27.72
C ALA A 10 10.29 21.57 27.25
N VAL A 11 11.43 20.88 27.46
CA VAL A 11 11.59 19.46 27.13
C VAL A 11 10.91 18.55 28.17
N ALA A 12 11.11 18.80 29.47
CA ALA A 12 10.83 17.83 30.52
C ALA A 12 9.69 18.19 31.50
N GLY A 13 9.46 19.48 31.77
CA GLY A 13 8.71 19.90 32.98
C GLY A 13 7.19 19.86 32.89
N THR A 14 6.61 20.31 31.76
CA THR A 14 5.19 20.68 31.69
C THR A 14 4.45 19.97 30.55
N VAL A 15 3.36 19.27 30.90
CA VAL A 15 2.40 18.71 29.94
C VAL A 15 1.19 19.63 29.82
N THR A 16 0.93 20.17 28.63
CA THR A 16 -0.29 20.91 28.32
C THR A 16 -1.36 19.96 27.77
N LEU A 17 -2.42 19.73 28.56
CA LEU A 17 -3.57 18.94 28.12
C LEU A 17 -4.52 19.77 27.24
N PRO A 18 -5.37 19.16 26.38
CA PRO A 18 -6.26 19.89 25.47
C PRO A 18 -7.22 20.88 26.17
N ALA A 19 -7.57 20.60 27.43
CA ALA A 19 -8.35 21.49 28.30
C ALA A 19 -7.55 22.67 28.90
N ARG A 20 -6.40 23.04 28.30
CA ARG A 20 -5.46 24.08 28.75
C ARG A 20 -4.84 23.90 30.14
N ILE A 21 -5.03 22.74 30.79
CA ILE A 21 -4.37 22.43 32.07
C ILE A 21 -2.90 22.11 31.82
N ALA A 22 -2.01 22.93 32.38
CA ALA A 22 -0.57 22.73 32.39
C ALA A 22 -0.14 21.91 33.63
N ILE A 23 0.01 20.59 33.47
CA ILE A 23 0.50 19.72 34.53
C ILE A 23 2.03 19.81 34.58
N ARG A 24 2.58 20.50 35.59
CA ARG A 24 3.99 20.42 35.95
C ARG A 24 4.29 19.08 36.63
N ASN A 25 4.78 18.11 35.87
CA ASN A 25 5.19 16.80 36.37
C ASN A 25 6.24 16.19 35.44
N VAL A 26 7.50 16.21 35.88
CA VAL A 26 8.67 15.77 35.09
C VAL A 26 8.54 14.32 34.61
N ARG A 27 7.94 13.43 35.41
CA ARG A 27 7.75 12.01 35.02
C ARG A 27 6.72 11.87 33.89
N LEU A 28 5.65 12.65 33.95
CA LEU A 28 4.60 12.67 32.91
C LEU A 28 5.10 13.34 31.62
N GLY A 29 5.89 14.41 31.74
CA GLY A 29 6.56 15.07 30.62
C GLY A 29 7.55 14.14 29.91
N LEU A 30 8.43 13.48 30.66
CA LEU A 30 9.38 12.51 30.11
C LEU A 30 8.67 11.34 29.41
N PHE A 31 7.59 10.80 30.00
CA PHE A 31 6.78 9.76 29.36
C PHE A 31 6.12 10.24 28.05
N MET A 32 5.59 11.48 28.03
CA MET A 32 5.07 12.10 26.81
C MET A 32 6.15 12.25 25.73
N ARG A 33 7.37 12.68 26.09
CA ARG A 33 8.49 12.78 25.14
C ARG A 33 8.94 11.42 24.63
N ALA A 34 8.99 10.39 25.48
CA ALA A 34 9.31 9.03 25.07
C ALA A 34 8.31 8.49 24.04
N LEU A 35 7.00 8.70 24.25
CA LEU A 35 5.97 8.35 23.27
C LEU A 35 6.11 9.14 21.95
N GLN A 36 6.42 10.44 22.02
CA GLN A 36 6.66 11.26 20.82
C GLN A 36 7.89 10.79 20.03
N ILE A 37 9.00 10.47 20.70
CA ILE A 37 10.22 9.97 20.07
C ILE A 37 9.99 8.59 19.44
N ALA A 38 9.33 7.67 20.16
CA ALA A 38 8.97 6.36 19.63
C ALA A 38 8.05 6.47 18.39
N LEU A 39 7.05 7.36 18.43
CA LEU A 39 6.19 7.62 17.28
C LEU A 39 6.98 8.19 16.09
N VAL A 40 7.86 9.18 16.32
CA VAL A 40 8.70 9.74 15.24
C VAL A 40 9.63 8.68 14.66
N ALA A 41 10.21 7.79 15.47
CA ALA A 41 11.02 6.68 14.98
C ALA A 41 10.20 5.69 14.13
N VAL A 42 8.97 5.37 14.53
CA VAL A 42 8.04 4.54 13.74
C VAL A 42 7.67 5.24 12.42
N LEU A 43 7.40 6.54 12.44
CA LEU A 43 7.05 7.31 11.22
C LEU A 43 8.25 7.44 10.27
N VAL A 44 9.47 7.61 10.79
CA VAL A 44 10.72 7.56 10.01
C VAL A 44 10.94 6.17 9.41
N TYR A 45 10.68 5.09 10.16
CA TYR A 45 10.72 3.72 9.67
C TYR A 45 9.73 3.52 8.49
N TYR A 46 8.45 3.89 8.64
CA TYR A 46 7.47 3.80 7.56
C TYR A 46 7.85 4.68 6.35
N PHE A 47 8.34 5.91 6.57
CA PHE A 47 8.68 6.80 5.47
C PHE A 47 9.90 6.32 4.67
N TYR A 48 11.00 5.96 5.35
CA TYR A 48 12.26 5.60 4.68
C TYR A 48 12.35 4.12 4.29
N ILE A 49 11.86 3.20 5.12
CA ILE A 49 12.04 1.75 4.90
C ILE A 49 10.89 1.15 4.09
N SER A 50 9.62 1.44 4.44
CA SER A 50 8.48 1.00 3.60
C SER A 50 8.12 1.96 2.45
N ARG A 51 8.90 3.04 2.28
CA ARG A 51 8.93 3.93 1.09
C ARG A 51 7.56 4.39 0.60
N GLN A 52 6.62 4.64 1.52
CA GLN A 52 5.20 4.97 1.27
C GLN A 52 4.96 6.20 0.37
N PHE A 53 5.99 6.97 0.01
CA PHE A 53 5.92 8.11 -0.91
C PHE A 53 5.92 7.73 -2.40
N TYR A 54 6.10 6.44 -2.73
CA TYR A 54 5.82 5.89 -4.05
C TYR A 54 4.41 5.35 -4.12
N PHE A 55 3.65 5.79 -5.12
CA PHE A 55 2.44 5.08 -5.54
C PHE A 55 2.86 3.89 -6.41
N THR A 56 2.36 2.70 -6.11
CA THR A 56 2.58 1.52 -6.95
C THR A 56 1.33 1.12 -7.73
N ALA A 57 1.54 0.70 -8.98
CA ALA A 57 0.52 0.11 -9.83
C ALA A 57 1.06 -1.18 -10.46
N SER A 58 0.29 -2.26 -10.40
CA SER A 58 0.54 -3.45 -11.21
C SER A 58 0.49 -3.09 -12.69
N ALA A 59 1.42 -3.63 -13.48
CA ALA A 59 1.30 -3.61 -14.94
C ALA A 59 0.01 -4.32 -15.38
N ASP A 60 -0.78 -3.67 -16.23
CA ASP A 60 -1.90 -4.30 -16.94
C ASP A 60 -1.45 -4.65 -18.36
N MET A 61 -1.49 -5.94 -18.69
CA MET A 61 -0.99 -6.50 -19.94
C MET A 61 -2.14 -7.09 -20.74
N SER A 62 -2.57 -6.36 -21.78
CA SER A 62 -3.61 -6.78 -22.70
C SER A 62 -3.04 -7.64 -23.84
N LEU A 63 -2.98 -8.96 -23.63
CA LEU A 63 -2.47 -9.91 -24.63
C LEU A 63 -3.29 -9.89 -25.93
N HIS A 64 -2.80 -9.17 -26.95
CA HIS A 64 -3.48 -8.92 -28.23
C HIS A 64 -2.96 -9.83 -29.37
N ILE A 65 -3.11 -11.14 -29.21
CA ILE A 65 -2.79 -12.13 -30.24
C ILE A 65 -3.69 -11.96 -31.48
N TRP A 66 -3.08 -12.03 -32.66
CA TRP A 66 -3.75 -12.09 -33.96
C TRP A 66 -3.26 -13.32 -34.73
N SER A 67 -4.17 -14.15 -35.21
CA SER A 67 -3.83 -15.15 -36.24
C SER A 67 -3.88 -14.48 -37.61
N THR A 68 -2.78 -14.54 -38.35
CA THR A 68 -2.59 -13.87 -39.66
C THR A 68 -3.69 -14.25 -40.66
N GLN A 69 -4.10 -15.53 -40.67
CA GLN A 69 -4.94 -16.17 -41.69
C GLN A 69 -6.25 -15.46 -42.09
N ASN A 70 -6.81 -14.53 -41.30
CA ASN A 70 -8.02 -13.77 -41.71
C ASN A 70 -8.22 -12.40 -41.00
N SER A 71 -7.32 -11.95 -40.11
CA SER A 71 -7.67 -10.93 -39.10
C SER A 71 -6.87 -9.60 -39.10
N CYS A 72 -6.08 -9.29 -40.13
CA CYS A 72 -5.36 -7.99 -40.26
C CYS A 72 -6.27 -6.74 -40.44
N ILE A 73 -7.56 -6.79 -40.09
CA ILE A 73 -8.52 -5.67 -40.26
C ILE A 73 -8.17 -4.55 -39.25
N GLY A 74 -7.40 -3.57 -39.70
CA GLY A 74 -6.90 -2.46 -38.89
C GLY A 74 -5.44 -2.58 -38.44
N ALA A 75 -4.71 -3.60 -38.91
CA ALA A 75 -3.25 -3.67 -38.77
C ALA A 75 -2.54 -2.79 -39.83
N SER A 76 -1.20 -2.66 -39.75
CA SER A 76 -0.42 -1.96 -40.78
C SER A 76 -0.47 -2.71 -42.13
N ALA A 77 -0.14 -2.01 -43.22
CA ALA A 77 -0.14 -2.57 -44.57
C ALA A 77 0.79 -3.81 -44.71
N ASP A 78 1.81 -3.89 -43.85
CA ASP A 78 2.78 -5.00 -43.78
C ASP A 78 2.10 -6.31 -43.33
N CYS A 79 1.11 -6.25 -42.43
CA CYS A 79 0.32 -7.41 -42.00
C CYS A 79 -0.44 -8.04 -43.17
N VAL A 80 -1.09 -7.20 -43.98
CA VAL A 80 -1.92 -7.63 -45.11
C VAL A 80 -1.05 -8.27 -46.18
N SER A 81 0.01 -7.58 -46.61
CA SER A 81 0.93 -8.08 -47.64
C SER A 81 1.69 -9.35 -47.23
N PHE A 82 2.07 -9.50 -45.95
CA PHE A 82 2.66 -10.74 -45.45
C PHE A 82 1.65 -11.91 -45.49
N THR A 83 0.38 -11.64 -45.16
CA THR A 83 -0.69 -12.64 -45.16
C THR A 83 -1.04 -13.11 -46.58
N GLU A 84 -1.26 -12.19 -47.51
CA GLU A 84 -1.55 -12.51 -48.93
C GLU A 84 -0.41 -13.33 -49.55
N LYS A 85 0.84 -12.93 -49.30
CA LYS A 85 2.02 -13.65 -49.79
C LYS A 85 2.15 -15.04 -49.16
N ALA A 86 1.97 -15.18 -47.85
CA ALA A 86 2.00 -16.49 -47.19
C ALA A 86 0.90 -17.43 -47.69
N GLN A 87 -0.31 -16.91 -47.96
CA GLN A 87 -1.40 -17.69 -48.52
C GLN A 87 -1.13 -18.12 -49.97
N GLN A 88 -0.57 -17.25 -50.82
CA GLN A 88 -0.17 -17.61 -52.18
C GLN A 88 0.95 -18.66 -52.17
N GLU A 89 1.97 -18.49 -51.33
CA GLU A 89 3.06 -19.46 -51.18
C GLU A 89 2.54 -20.83 -50.73
N LEU A 90 1.64 -20.87 -49.73
CA LEU A 90 0.99 -22.09 -49.26
C LEU A 90 0.14 -22.79 -50.35
N GLN A 91 -0.61 -22.01 -51.14
CA GLN A 91 -1.41 -22.55 -52.26
C GLN A 91 -0.54 -23.04 -53.42
N SER A 92 0.69 -22.54 -53.55
CA SER A 92 1.66 -22.97 -54.57
C SER A 92 2.61 -24.08 -54.11
N ALA A 93 2.58 -24.47 -52.83
CA ALA A 93 3.48 -25.48 -52.28
C ALA A 93 3.21 -26.88 -52.87
N ASP A 94 4.27 -27.66 -53.05
CA ASP A 94 4.22 -28.97 -53.71
C ASP A 94 3.22 -29.94 -53.05
N PHE A 95 3.03 -29.87 -51.73
CA PHE A 95 2.07 -30.73 -51.02
C PHE A 95 0.58 -30.40 -51.29
N CYS A 96 0.26 -29.18 -51.74
CA CYS A 96 -1.11 -28.82 -52.16
C CYS A 96 -1.31 -28.82 -53.69
N THR A 97 -0.23 -28.71 -54.47
CA THR A 97 -0.30 -28.81 -55.94
C THR A 97 -0.11 -30.23 -56.45
N ASN A 98 0.53 -31.11 -55.66
CA ASN A 98 0.81 -32.51 -55.98
C ASN A 98 0.59 -33.43 -54.74
N PRO A 99 -0.63 -33.49 -54.17
CA PRO A 99 -0.91 -34.26 -52.95
C PRO A 99 -0.59 -35.75 -53.06
N ASP A 100 -0.57 -36.31 -54.27
CA ASP A 100 -0.19 -37.71 -54.54
C ASP A 100 1.26 -38.06 -54.15
N GLN A 101 2.14 -37.06 -53.95
CA GLN A 101 3.48 -37.26 -53.39
C GLN A 101 3.54 -37.23 -51.87
N TYR A 102 2.50 -36.69 -51.21
CA TYR A 102 2.51 -36.37 -49.78
C TYR A 102 1.43 -37.08 -48.97
N ASN A 103 0.39 -37.62 -49.62
CA ASN A 103 -0.23 -38.84 -49.10
C ASN A 103 0.66 -40.04 -49.50
N TYR A 104 1.07 -41.08 -48.76
CA TYR A 104 1.00 -42.49 -46.26
C TYR A 104 -0.28 -42.84 -45.34
N TYR A 105 -0.80 -44.07 -45.44
CA TYR A 105 -1.31 -44.84 -44.29
C TYR A 105 -0.82 -46.30 -44.37
N TYR A 106 -0.71 -47.00 -43.24
CA TYR A 106 -0.13 -48.35 -43.23
C TYR A 106 -1.17 -49.37 -43.71
N VAL A 107 -0.83 -50.16 -44.73
CA VAL A 107 -1.62 -51.30 -45.18
C VAL A 107 -0.98 -52.58 -44.63
N ASP A 108 -1.81 -53.54 -44.18
CA ASP A 108 -1.41 -54.84 -43.60
C ASP A 108 -0.35 -55.62 -44.40
N SER A 109 -0.15 -55.28 -45.69
CA SER A 109 0.91 -55.79 -46.56
C SER A 109 2.30 -55.19 -46.33
N GLN A 110 2.57 -54.59 -45.16
CA GLN A 110 3.82 -53.90 -44.80
C GLN A 110 4.21 -52.75 -45.76
N ALA A 111 3.23 -52.05 -46.32
CA ALA A 111 3.46 -50.96 -47.26
C ALA A 111 2.59 -49.75 -46.91
N TRP A 112 3.21 -48.56 -46.97
CA TRP A 112 2.48 -47.29 -46.87
C TRP A 112 1.81 -46.99 -48.21
N GLU A 113 0.50 -47.22 -48.32
CA GLU A 113 -0.33 -46.75 -49.43
C GLU A 113 -1.29 -45.68 -48.91
N TYR A 114 -1.65 -44.69 -49.73
CA TYR A 114 -2.58 -43.65 -49.30
C TYR A 114 -3.45 -43.19 -50.48
N LYS A 115 -4.53 -42.46 -50.20
CA LYS A 115 -5.34 -41.67 -51.14
C LYS A 115 -6.00 -40.49 -50.41
N ASP A 116 -6.51 -39.54 -51.18
CA ASP A 116 -7.50 -38.53 -50.79
C ASP A 116 -7.07 -37.50 -49.73
N PHE A 117 -5.78 -37.12 -49.63
CA PHE A 117 -5.42 -35.87 -48.95
C PHE A 117 -5.99 -34.66 -49.71
N GLN A 118 -6.96 -34.00 -49.09
CA GLN A 118 -7.47 -32.71 -49.54
C GLN A 118 -6.71 -31.61 -48.80
N CYS A 119 -6.15 -30.64 -49.53
CA CYS A 119 -5.73 -29.36 -48.95
C CYS A 119 -6.95 -28.51 -48.59
N THR A 120 -7.78 -28.99 -47.66
CA THR A 120 -8.73 -28.16 -46.93
C THR A 120 -7.93 -27.18 -46.09
N GLY A 121 -7.83 -25.93 -46.54
CA GLY A 121 -7.26 -24.86 -45.72
C GLY A 121 -7.98 -24.84 -44.37
N ASN A 122 -7.24 -24.99 -43.27
CA ASN A 122 -7.83 -25.15 -41.95
C ASN A 122 -8.59 -23.88 -41.54
N SER A 123 -9.91 -23.89 -41.79
CA SER A 123 -10.81 -22.77 -41.51
C SER A 123 -11.04 -22.55 -40.01
N GLN A 124 -10.62 -23.51 -39.18
CA GLN A 124 -10.63 -23.43 -37.72
C GLN A 124 -9.21 -23.18 -37.22
N SER A 125 -8.81 -21.91 -37.33
CA SER A 125 -7.74 -21.24 -36.57
C SER A 125 -6.44 -22.03 -36.39
N ALA A 126 -5.37 -21.68 -37.11
CA ALA A 126 -4.01 -22.18 -36.83
C ALA A 126 -3.51 -21.92 -35.38
N SER A 127 -4.21 -21.10 -34.60
CA SER A 127 -4.03 -21.04 -33.14
C SER A 127 -5.33 -20.74 -32.40
N ILE A 128 -5.48 -21.33 -31.21
CA ILE A 128 -6.65 -21.21 -30.35
C ILE A 128 -6.27 -20.32 -29.17
N LYS A 129 -6.89 -19.14 -29.06
CA LYS A 129 -6.68 -18.22 -27.93
C LYS A 129 -7.65 -18.52 -26.79
N MET A 130 -7.13 -18.62 -25.57
CA MET A 130 -7.91 -18.82 -24.35
C MET A 130 -7.43 -17.84 -23.28
N SER A 131 -8.06 -16.66 -23.19
CA SER A 131 -7.72 -15.62 -22.20
C SER A 131 -6.24 -15.15 -22.33
N ASP A 132 -5.39 -15.62 -21.41
CA ASP A 132 -3.96 -15.43 -21.19
C ASP A 132 -3.10 -16.56 -21.79
N GLN A 133 -3.73 -17.57 -22.39
CA GLN A 133 -3.10 -18.70 -23.06
C GLN A 133 -3.32 -18.65 -24.59
N LEU A 134 -2.35 -19.19 -25.32
CA LEU A 134 -2.37 -19.40 -26.76
C LEU A 134 -1.95 -20.82 -27.07
N TYR A 135 -2.71 -21.50 -27.92
CA TYR A 135 -2.51 -22.91 -28.21
C TYR A 135 -2.32 -23.12 -29.72
N PHE A 136 -1.17 -23.65 -30.11
CA PHE A 136 -0.83 -24.02 -31.48
C PHE A 136 -0.95 -25.53 -31.62
N PRO A 137 -2.05 -26.06 -32.20
CA PRO A 137 -2.11 -27.48 -32.49
C PRO A 137 -1.05 -27.84 -33.52
N THR A 138 -0.37 -28.97 -33.27
CA THR A 138 0.54 -29.66 -34.20
C THR A 138 -0.10 -30.96 -34.71
N PHE A 139 -0.94 -31.56 -33.86
CA PHE A 139 -1.69 -32.79 -34.07
C PHE A 139 -3.11 -32.64 -33.52
N TYR A 140 -4.06 -33.39 -34.07
CA TYR A 140 -5.33 -33.64 -33.41
C TYR A 140 -5.96 -34.98 -33.79
N GLN A 141 -6.56 -35.63 -32.80
CA GLN A 141 -7.46 -36.78 -33.00
C GLN A 141 -8.91 -36.28 -32.98
N GLU A 142 -9.66 -36.57 -34.04
CA GLU A 142 -11.11 -36.37 -34.07
C GLU A 142 -11.84 -37.69 -33.86
N GLU A 143 -12.77 -37.72 -32.92
CA GLU A 143 -13.66 -38.82 -32.57
C GLU A 143 -15.10 -38.39 -32.87
N ILE A 144 -15.61 -38.83 -34.02
CA ILE A 144 -16.97 -38.57 -34.46
C ILE A 144 -17.84 -39.73 -33.99
N SER A 145 -18.78 -39.46 -33.09
CA SER A 145 -19.82 -40.41 -32.68
C SER A 145 -21.17 -40.02 -33.27
N ARG A 146 -21.81 -40.90 -34.03
CA ARG A 146 -23.12 -40.70 -34.66
C ARG A 146 -23.98 -41.96 -34.53
N ASN A 147 -25.22 -41.81 -34.07
CA ASN A 147 -26.18 -42.92 -33.90
C ASN A 147 -25.69 -44.13 -33.07
N GLY A 148 -24.60 -44.00 -32.30
CA GLY A 148 -23.96 -45.09 -31.54
C GLY A 148 -22.76 -45.74 -32.21
N GLU A 149 -22.47 -45.40 -33.47
CA GLU A 149 -21.19 -45.73 -34.12
C GLU A 149 -20.18 -44.62 -33.83
N THR A 150 -18.90 -44.99 -33.67
CA THR A 150 -17.80 -44.04 -33.39
C THR A 150 -16.64 -44.31 -34.32
N SER A 151 -16.20 -43.28 -35.05
CA SER A 151 -15.03 -43.30 -35.93
C SER A 151 -13.96 -42.34 -35.41
N LYS A 152 -12.70 -42.79 -35.36
CA LYS A 152 -11.55 -41.94 -35.02
C LYS A 152 -10.70 -41.64 -36.26
N ALA A 153 -10.21 -40.42 -36.38
CA ALA A 153 -9.31 -39.97 -37.43
C ALA A 153 -8.21 -39.07 -36.84
N ASN A 154 -6.99 -39.25 -37.31
CA ASN A 154 -5.79 -38.58 -36.81
C ASN A 154 -5.27 -37.61 -37.86
N TYR A 155 -4.95 -36.37 -37.44
CA TYR A 155 -4.57 -35.28 -38.34
C TYR A 155 -3.32 -34.57 -37.83
N PHE A 156 -2.41 -34.27 -38.74
CA PHE A 156 -1.27 -33.38 -38.50
C PHE A 156 -1.55 -32.02 -39.14
N THR A 157 -1.12 -30.94 -38.48
CA THR A 157 -1.10 -29.61 -39.10
C THR A 157 0.22 -29.38 -39.84
N THR A 158 0.34 -28.26 -40.55
CA THR A 158 1.65 -27.73 -40.93
C THR A 158 2.51 -27.45 -39.69
N ALA A 159 3.83 -27.51 -39.84
CA ALA A 159 4.77 -27.30 -38.74
C ALA A 159 4.69 -25.87 -38.20
N VAL A 160 5.06 -25.67 -36.93
CA VAL A 160 4.91 -24.39 -36.24
C VAL A 160 5.69 -23.24 -36.93
N GLU A 161 6.79 -23.55 -37.63
CA GLU A 161 7.51 -22.58 -38.48
C GLU A 161 6.72 -22.20 -39.75
N GLU A 162 6.13 -23.19 -40.42
CA GLU A 162 5.34 -23.04 -41.65
C GLU A 162 4.03 -22.31 -41.42
N GLN A 163 3.44 -22.43 -40.23
CA GLN A 163 2.27 -21.65 -39.81
C GLN A 163 2.55 -20.13 -39.81
N ARG A 164 3.84 -19.71 -39.76
CA ARG A 164 4.30 -18.31 -39.72
C ARG A 164 3.55 -17.44 -38.70
N THR A 165 3.07 -18.07 -37.63
CA THR A 165 2.33 -17.43 -36.55
C THR A 165 3.29 -16.59 -35.72
N ALA A 166 2.89 -15.37 -35.40
CA ALA A 166 3.63 -14.48 -34.54
C ALA A 166 2.74 -13.91 -33.45
N VAL A 167 3.25 -13.87 -32.23
CA VAL A 167 2.58 -13.27 -31.08
C VAL A 167 2.78 -11.77 -31.15
N LEU A 168 1.68 -11.00 -31.20
CA LEU A 168 1.72 -9.56 -31.00
C LEU A 168 1.52 -9.25 -29.50
N LEU A 169 2.60 -8.91 -28.83
CA LEU A 169 2.55 -8.42 -27.45
C LEU A 169 2.32 -6.91 -27.48
N LYS A 170 1.22 -6.46 -26.87
CA LYS A 170 0.90 -5.04 -26.69
C LYS A 170 0.66 -4.78 -25.21
N TYR A 171 1.46 -3.91 -24.62
CA TYR A 171 1.30 -3.45 -23.25
C TYR A 171 0.55 -2.11 -23.24
N SER A 172 -0.10 -1.80 -22.12
CA SER A 172 -0.70 -0.48 -21.91
C SER A 172 -0.52 -0.07 -20.46
N VAL A 173 0.45 0.80 -20.19
CA VAL A 173 0.58 1.41 -18.86
C VAL A 173 -0.68 2.25 -18.61
N LEU A 174 -1.54 1.76 -17.71
CA LEU A 174 -2.79 2.41 -17.38
C LEU A 174 -2.51 3.85 -16.90
N ASP A 175 -3.22 4.79 -17.53
CA ASP A 175 -3.25 6.21 -17.19
C ASP A 175 -2.10 7.13 -17.63
N HIS A 176 -1.47 6.85 -18.78
CA HIS A 176 -0.71 7.86 -19.54
C HIS A 176 -1.44 9.22 -19.71
N LYS A 177 -2.78 9.23 -19.69
CA LYS A 177 -3.62 10.41 -19.98
C LYS A 177 -3.79 11.38 -18.81
N LYS A 178 -3.73 10.95 -17.53
CA LYS A 178 -3.70 11.91 -16.40
C LYS A 178 -2.31 12.50 -16.16
N VAL A 179 -1.24 11.74 -16.33
CA VAL A 179 0.15 12.21 -16.13
C VAL A 179 0.48 13.40 -17.05
N SER A 180 0.12 13.29 -18.33
CA SER A 180 0.30 14.33 -19.36
C SER A 180 -0.25 15.72 -18.96
N ARG A 181 -1.31 15.79 -18.13
CA ARG A 181 -1.94 17.07 -17.74
C ARG A 181 -1.17 17.90 -16.71
N ARG A 182 -0.08 17.39 -16.12
CA ARG A 182 0.69 18.10 -15.08
C ARG A 182 1.96 18.81 -15.54
N GLY A 183 2.23 18.86 -16.85
CA GLY A 183 3.26 19.75 -17.41
C GLY A 183 4.71 19.35 -17.14
N TYR A 184 4.96 18.13 -16.67
CA TYR A 184 6.30 17.53 -16.74
C TYR A 184 6.67 17.36 -18.22
N SER A 185 7.85 17.84 -18.62
CA SER A 185 8.43 17.53 -19.91
C SER A 185 8.60 16.02 -20.02
N HIS A 186 7.90 15.42 -20.98
CA HIS A 186 8.02 14.00 -21.27
C HIS A 186 9.50 13.65 -21.56
N PRO A 187 10.09 12.60 -20.95
CA PRO A 187 11.12 11.84 -21.66
C PRO A 187 10.50 11.33 -22.98
N GLY A 188 11.31 11.02 -23.99
CA GLY A 188 10.82 10.73 -25.33
C GLY A 188 9.83 9.56 -25.42
N PRO A 189 9.34 9.23 -26.63
CA PRO A 189 8.78 7.90 -26.89
C PRO A 189 9.90 6.87 -26.66
N ASN A 190 10.05 6.43 -25.41
CA ASN A 190 11.22 5.69 -24.93
C ASN A 190 11.31 4.32 -25.62
N GLU A 191 12.52 3.98 -26.03
CA GLU A 191 12.88 2.64 -26.50
C GLU A 191 12.72 1.64 -25.35
N MET A 192 11.64 0.86 -25.38
CA MET A 192 11.49 -0.30 -24.51
C MET A 192 12.22 -1.48 -25.15
N ALA A 193 13.39 -1.82 -24.60
CA ALA A 193 13.97 -3.13 -24.86
C ALA A 193 13.12 -4.20 -24.16
N ILE A 194 12.72 -5.21 -24.93
CA ILE A 194 12.16 -6.46 -24.40
C ILE A 194 13.29 -7.49 -24.46
N LEU A 195 13.95 -7.70 -23.32
CA LEU A 195 14.87 -8.82 -23.18
C LEU A 195 14.03 -10.09 -23.07
N ILE A 196 14.03 -10.92 -24.12
CA ILE A 196 13.60 -12.31 -23.99
C ILE A 196 14.78 -13.11 -23.46
N ALA A 197 14.57 -13.95 -22.44
CA ALA A 197 15.60 -14.81 -21.88
C ALA A 197 15.03 -16.17 -21.42
N ARG A 198 15.81 -17.24 -21.57
CA ARG A 198 15.45 -18.62 -21.15
C ARG A 198 15.66 -18.81 -19.65
N GLU A 199 14.77 -19.57 -18.99
CA GLU A 199 15.08 -20.17 -17.69
C GLU A 199 15.60 -21.61 -17.90
N VAL A 200 16.83 -21.90 -17.46
CA VAL A 200 17.48 -23.21 -17.54
C VAL A 200 17.82 -23.68 -16.14
N GLU A 201 17.27 -24.80 -15.68
CA GLU A 201 17.69 -25.40 -14.42
C GLU A 201 19.08 -26.04 -14.55
N GLY A 202 20.12 -25.28 -14.21
CA GLY A 202 21.48 -25.80 -14.05
C GLY A 202 21.61 -26.71 -12.83
N VAL A 203 22.59 -27.63 -12.85
CA VAL A 203 22.81 -28.65 -11.81
C VAL A 203 23.02 -28.05 -10.40
N ASP A 204 23.56 -26.83 -10.31
CA ASP A 204 23.78 -26.08 -9.07
C ASP A 204 22.77 -24.92 -8.85
N GLY A 205 21.67 -24.87 -9.61
CA GLY A 205 20.64 -23.83 -9.51
C GLY A 205 20.96 -22.50 -10.20
N ALA A 206 22.06 -22.42 -10.95
CA ALA A 206 22.35 -21.28 -11.82
C ALA A 206 21.50 -21.35 -13.11
N VAL A 207 20.88 -20.23 -13.49
CA VAL A 207 20.04 -20.08 -14.70
C VAL A 207 20.80 -19.30 -15.77
N GLN A 208 20.88 -19.85 -16.99
CA GLN A 208 21.56 -19.19 -18.11
C GLN A 208 20.59 -18.43 -19.02
N TYR A 209 20.79 -17.11 -19.12
CA TYR A 209 19.97 -16.21 -19.91
C TYR A 209 20.60 -15.91 -21.29
N GLU A 210 20.11 -16.54 -22.36
CA GLU A 210 20.35 -16.04 -23.72
C GLU A 210 19.51 -14.79 -23.99
N THR A 211 20.14 -13.63 -24.23
CA THR A 211 19.42 -12.37 -24.48
C THR A 211 19.26 -12.06 -25.96
N PHE A 212 18.08 -11.56 -26.34
CA PHE A 212 17.79 -11.13 -27.70
C PHE A 212 17.35 -9.67 -27.75
N ASP A 213 18.16 -8.81 -28.38
CA ASP A 213 17.75 -7.43 -28.69
C ASP A 213 16.73 -7.43 -29.83
N ALA A 214 15.74 -6.56 -29.71
CA ALA A 214 14.63 -6.37 -30.63
C ALA A 214 14.26 -4.88 -30.70
N HIS A 215 15.09 -4.10 -31.40
CA HIS A 215 14.82 -2.68 -31.67
C HIS A 215 13.43 -2.47 -32.30
N LEU A 216 12.60 -1.63 -31.67
CA LEU A 216 11.19 -1.42 -32.03
C LEU A 216 10.99 -0.25 -33.02
N PRO A 217 10.11 -0.38 -34.03
CA PRO A 217 9.56 0.76 -34.76
C PRO A 217 8.75 1.68 -33.83
N GLN A 218 9.03 2.98 -33.90
CA GLN A 218 8.75 3.96 -32.83
C GLN A 218 7.24 4.24 -32.54
N GLU A 219 6.31 3.82 -33.40
CA GLU A 219 4.93 4.33 -33.38
C GLU A 219 3.87 3.37 -32.79
N SER A 220 4.14 2.06 -32.67
CA SER A 220 3.07 1.06 -32.39
C SER A 220 3.01 0.52 -30.97
N GLY A 221 4.13 0.55 -30.22
CA GLY A 221 4.22 -0.03 -28.87
C GLY A 221 3.87 -1.52 -28.80
N ALA A 222 4.12 -2.26 -29.88
CA ALA A 222 3.72 -3.65 -30.02
C ALA A 222 4.82 -4.49 -30.69
N PHE A 223 5.11 -5.65 -30.10
CA PHE A 223 6.24 -6.51 -30.45
C PHE A 223 5.74 -7.80 -31.13
N VAL A 224 6.37 -8.17 -32.25
CA VAL A 224 5.98 -9.32 -33.10
C VAL A 224 7.05 -10.40 -33.00
N VAL A 225 6.73 -11.55 -32.39
CA VAL A 225 7.68 -12.67 -32.22
C VAL A 225 7.12 -13.95 -32.84
N PRO A 226 7.79 -14.55 -33.85
CA PRO A 226 7.42 -15.86 -34.40
C PRO A 226 7.45 -16.96 -33.33
N VAL A 227 6.50 -17.90 -33.37
CA VAL A 227 6.44 -19.00 -32.39
C VAL A 227 7.70 -19.86 -32.39
N ALA A 228 8.27 -20.10 -33.57
CA ALA A 228 9.56 -20.75 -33.75
C ALA A 228 10.69 -20.11 -32.92
N ARG A 229 10.66 -18.77 -32.73
CA ARG A 229 11.66 -18.07 -31.92
C ARG A 229 11.41 -18.23 -30.42
N TRP A 230 10.16 -18.32 -29.96
CA TRP A 230 9.87 -18.70 -28.56
C TRP A 230 10.32 -20.15 -28.28
N LEU A 231 10.13 -21.07 -29.23
CA LEU A 231 10.60 -22.46 -29.11
C LEU A 231 12.14 -22.57 -29.13
N ALA A 232 12.81 -21.80 -29.99
CA ALA A 232 14.27 -21.72 -30.01
C ALA A 232 14.84 -21.12 -28.71
N VAL A 233 14.25 -20.03 -28.19
CA VAL A 233 14.62 -19.47 -26.87
C VAL A 233 14.32 -20.46 -25.74
N ALA A 234 13.24 -21.23 -25.84
CA ALA A 234 12.95 -22.32 -24.91
C ALA A 234 13.95 -23.48 -25.02
N GLY A 235 14.88 -23.44 -25.98
CA GLY A 235 15.81 -24.52 -26.32
C GLY A 235 15.09 -25.83 -26.63
N VAL A 236 13.90 -25.76 -27.22
CA VAL A 236 13.20 -26.90 -27.82
C VAL A 236 13.87 -27.14 -29.17
N THR A 237 14.91 -27.96 -29.17
CA THR A 237 15.68 -28.26 -30.39
C THR A 237 15.02 -29.37 -31.22
N LEU A 238 15.42 -29.47 -32.49
CA LEU A 238 14.96 -30.51 -33.43
C LEU A 238 15.26 -31.94 -32.95
N ASP A 239 16.36 -32.14 -32.23
CA ASP A 239 16.85 -33.46 -31.86
C ASP A 239 16.18 -33.99 -30.59
N GLU A 240 16.05 -33.17 -29.53
CA GLU A 240 15.42 -33.54 -28.24
C GLU A 240 13.95 -34.00 -28.38
N VAL A 241 13.24 -33.56 -29.42
CA VAL A 241 11.83 -33.93 -29.67
C VAL A 241 11.68 -35.38 -30.12
N ASN A 242 12.77 -35.99 -30.61
CA ASN A 242 12.82 -37.40 -30.99
C ASN A 242 13.32 -38.33 -29.87
N ASP A 243 13.57 -37.80 -28.66
CA ASP A 243 14.03 -38.63 -27.54
C ASP A 243 12.92 -39.55 -27.01
N ALA A 244 13.28 -40.82 -26.83
CA ALA A 244 12.35 -41.92 -26.58
C ALA A 244 11.56 -41.81 -25.26
N ASP A 245 11.94 -40.93 -24.33
CA ASP A 245 11.20 -40.72 -23.09
C ASP A 245 9.91 -39.90 -23.27
N SER A 246 9.79 -39.14 -24.36
CA SER A 246 8.50 -38.59 -24.79
C SER A 246 7.53 -39.69 -25.24
N MET A 247 8.07 -40.74 -25.86
CA MET A 247 7.31 -41.92 -26.29
C MET A 247 7.02 -42.88 -25.11
N SER A 248 7.95 -43.04 -24.16
CA SER A 248 7.85 -44.03 -23.07
C SER A 248 6.76 -43.75 -22.03
N ARG A 249 6.27 -42.52 -21.94
CA ARG A 249 5.03 -42.18 -21.19
C ARG A 249 3.76 -42.24 -22.03
N SER A 250 3.88 -42.12 -23.35
CA SER A 250 2.76 -42.48 -24.23
C SER A 250 2.43 -43.96 -24.06
N ASP A 251 3.41 -44.84 -23.80
CA ASP A 251 3.19 -46.28 -23.56
C ASP A 251 2.21 -46.60 -22.42
N GLU A 252 2.09 -45.82 -21.35
CA GLU A 252 1.09 -46.09 -20.29
C GLU A 252 -0.34 -45.74 -20.75
N ALA A 253 -0.51 -44.64 -21.48
CA ALA A 253 -1.81 -44.28 -22.08
C ALA A 253 -2.15 -45.18 -23.28
N ALA A 254 -1.14 -45.61 -24.03
CA ALA A 254 -1.27 -46.37 -25.25
C ALA A 254 -1.41 -47.88 -24.99
N GLN A 255 -0.85 -48.43 -23.91
CA GLN A 255 -1.16 -49.80 -23.44
C GLN A 255 -2.66 -50.02 -23.15
N ALA A 256 -3.44 -48.95 -22.98
CA ALA A 256 -4.90 -49.02 -22.90
C ALA A 256 -5.61 -49.17 -24.27
N SER A 257 -4.88 -49.17 -25.40
CA SER A 257 -5.44 -49.34 -26.75
C SER A 257 -4.58 -50.25 -27.64
N SER A 258 -5.21 -51.10 -28.45
CA SER A 258 -4.53 -52.07 -29.31
C SER A 258 -3.64 -51.46 -30.41
N ASN A 259 -3.78 -50.17 -30.70
CA ASN A 259 -3.21 -49.52 -31.88
C ASN A 259 -1.88 -48.80 -31.59
N ALA A 260 -1.38 -48.92 -30.36
CA ALA A 260 -0.16 -48.26 -29.88
C ALA A 260 1.10 -48.66 -30.67
N GLN A 261 1.25 -49.96 -30.94
CA GLN A 261 2.48 -50.51 -31.52
C GLN A 261 2.71 -50.01 -32.96
N ASP A 262 1.64 -49.72 -33.70
CA ASP A 262 1.72 -49.18 -35.06
C ASP A 262 2.16 -47.71 -35.07
N VAL A 263 1.73 -46.91 -34.09
CA VAL A 263 2.18 -45.52 -33.91
C VAL A 263 3.65 -45.45 -33.48
N MET A 264 4.08 -46.37 -32.61
CA MET A 264 5.48 -46.48 -32.19
C MET A 264 6.37 -46.97 -33.35
N ALA A 265 5.90 -47.89 -34.19
CA ALA A 265 6.58 -48.30 -35.41
C ALA A 265 6.74 -47.12 -36.39
N TRP A 266 5.69 -46.32 -36.59
CA TRP A 266 5.67 -45.14 -37.47
C TRP A 266 6.71 -44.07 -37.10
N LEU A 267 6.97 -43.83 -35.82
CA LEU A 267 8.04 -42.91 -35.38
C LEU A 267 9.45 -43.48 -35.56
N SER A 268 9.59 -44.82 -35.58
CA SER A 268 10.90 -45.49 -35.64
C SER A 268 11.46 -45.72 -37.06
N ASP A 269 10.64 -45.55 -38.09
CA ASP A 269 11.00 -45.97 -39.46
C ASP A 269 12.09 -45.08 -40.09
N ALA A 270 13.20 -45.69 -40.48
CA ALA A 270 14.35 -45.03 -41.08
C ALA A 270 14.03 -44.32 -42.41
N HIS A 271 12.94 -44.68 -43.10
CA HIS A 271 12.48 -44.00 -44.30
C HIS A 271 12.09 -42.52 -44.06
N ALA A 272 11.76 -42.14 -42.82
CA ALA A 272 11.48 -40.74 -42.48
C ALA A 272 12.70 -39.80 -42.63
N LYS A 273 13.93 -40.33 -42.80
CA LYS A 273 15.17 -39.52 -42.92
C LYS A 273 15.42 -38.94 -44.32
N GLY A 274 14.54 -39.22 -45.28
CA GLY A 274 14.70 -38.82 -46.68
C GLY A 274 13.80 -37.66 -47.11
N TRP A 275 14.31 -36.42 -47.00
CA TRP A 275 13.74 -35.17 -47.53
C TRP A 275 12.46 -34.67 -46.83
N TYR A 276 12.50 -33.43 -46.35
CA TYR A 276 11.38 -32.71 -45.68
C TYR A 276 10.71 -33.46 -44.51
N GLN A 277 11.46 -33.67 -43.43
CA GLN A 277 10.83 -33.82 -42.11
C GLN A 277 10.19 -32.48 -41.70
N PRO A 278 8.91 -32.42 -41.32
CA PRO A 278 8.31 -31.21 -40.74
C PRO A 278 8.94 -30.94 -39.38
N THR A 279 9.60 -29.79 -39.25
CA THR A 279 10.61 -29.50 -38.21
C THR A 279 10.10 -29.49 -36.77
N PHE A 280 8.79 -29.39 -36.53
CA PHE A 280 8.22 -29.37 -35.18
C PHE A 280 6.91 -30.17 -35.09
N ARG A 281 7.01 -31.44 -34.68
CA ARG A 281 5.89 -32.30 -34.28
C ARG A 281 5.85 -32.45 -32.75
N LEU A 282 5.44 -31.38 -32.07
CA LEU A 282 5.40 -31.30 -30.61
C LEU A 282 4.04 -31.78 -30.09
N THR A 283 3.97 -32.96 -29.47
CA THR A 283 2.73 -33.57 -28.92
C THR A 283 2.26 -32.96 -27.60
N GLY A 284 3.05 -32.09 -26.96
CA GLY A 284 2.61 -31.37 -25.77
C GLY A 284 3.75 -30.60 -25.11
N VAL A 285 3.86 -29.30 -25.39
CA VAL A 285 4.81 -28.39 -24.73
C VAL A 285 4.02 -27.27 -24.04
N ASN A 286 4.39 -26.92 -22.81
CA ASN A 286 3.93 -25.70 -22.14
C ASN A 286 5.08 -24.69 -22.01
N LEU A 287 4.98 -23.57 -22.73
CA LEU A 287 5.86 -22.42 -22.58
C LEU A 287 5.19 -21.41 -21.63
N VAL A 288 5.81 -21.12 -20.49
CA VAL A 288 5.30 -20.12 -19.54
C VAL A 288 6.14 -18.86 -19.65
N VAL A 289 5.59 -17.85 -20.32
CA VAL A 289 6.25 -16.55 -20.54
C VAL A 289 5.85 -15.60 -19.41
N LYS A 290 6.79 -15.33 -18.51
CA LYS A 290 6.64 -14.45 -17.34
C LYS A 290 7.17 -13.06 -17.64
N PHE A 291 6.33 -12.03 -17.57
CA PHE A 291 6.75 -10.64 -17.78
C PHE A 291 7.05 -9.92 -16.47
N GLN A 292 8.30 -9.51 -16.29
CA GLN A 292 8.78 -8.72 -15.16
C GLN A 292 9.08 -7.29 -15.62
N PHE A 293 8.47 -6.30 -14.95
CA PHE A 293 8.54 -4.88 -15.34
C PHE A 293 9.49 -4.09 -14.42
N TYR A 294 10.72 -3.89 -14.88
CA TYR A 294 11.78 -3.23 -14.12
C TYR A 294 11.71 -1.70 -14.27
N ASN A 295 10.69 -1.10 -13.65
CA ASN A 295 10.59 0.34 -13.38
C ASN A 295 9.98 0.57 -11.98
N SER A 296 10.55 -0.12 -11.00
CA SER A 296 10.26 0.09 -9.57
C SER A 296 11.50 0.67 -8.89
N VAL A 297 11.30 1.61 -7.96
CA VAL A 297 12.44 2.14 -7.16
C VAL A 297 12.96 1.07 -6.17
N GLY A 298 12.23 -0.04 -6.00
CA GLY A 298 12.72 -1.26 -5.35
C GLY A 298 13.89 -1.91 -6.11
N ALA A 299 13.89 -1.87 -7.45
CA ALA A 299 14.95 -2.47 -8.27
C ALA A 299 16.35 -1.90 -7.98
N ARG A 300 16.46 -0.65 -7.53
CA ARG A 300 17.74 -0.06 -7.05
C ARG A 300 18.29 -0.70 -5.76
N GLY A 301 17.57 -1.65 -5.15
CA GLY A 301 18.03 -2.50 -4.05
C GLY A 301 18.31 -3.95 -4.46
N VAL A 302 17.93 -4.36 -5.68
CA VAL A 302 18.37 -5.63 -6.28
C VAL A 302 19.80 -5.39 -6.77
N ASN A 303 20.76 -6.12 -6.20
CA ASN A 303 22.18 -5.80 -6.34
C ASN A 303 22.76 -6.35 -7.66
N LEU A 304 22.28 -5.84 -8.79
CA LEU A 304 22.66 -6.23 -10.15
C LEU A 304 24.17 -6.18 -10.41
N GLN A 305 24.95 -5.40 -9.63
CA GLN A 305 26.42 -5.39 -9.69
C GLN A 305 27.08 -6.72 -9.25
N ALA A 306 26.33 -7.63 -8.61
CA ALA A 306 26.74 -9.00 -8.36
C ALA A 306 26.24 -9.98 -9.46
N GLY A 307 25.84 -9.46 -10.63
CA GLY A 307 25.33 -10.23 -11.77
C GLY A 307 24.05 -11.02 -11.49
N THR A 308 23.35 -10.72 -10.39
CA THR A 308 22.37 -11.62 -9.76
C THR A 308 20.96 -11.03 -9.68
N ILE A 309 20.08 -11.52 -10.56
CA ILE A 309 18.61 -11.36 -10.45
C ILE A 309 18.08 -12.61 -9.72
N ASP A 310 17.36 -12.42 -8.62
CA ASP A 310 16.79 -13.49 -7.78
C ASP A 310 17.74 -14.67 -7.41
N GLY A 311 19.06 -14.39 -7.38
CA GLY A 311 20.12 -15.34 -7.03
C GLY A 311 20.89 -15.94 -8.22
N VAL A 312 20.49 -15.65 -9.46
CA VAL A 312 21.04 -16.19 -10.70
C VAL A 312 22.25 -15.38 -11.21
N GLN A 313 23.48 -15.91 -11.15
CA GLN A 313 24.63 -15.25 -11.79
C GLN A 313 24.53 -15.31 -13.33
N ALA A 314 24.53 -14.15 -13.98
CA ALA A 314 24.70 -14.05 -15.43
C ALA A 314 26.18 -14.30 -15.82
N ASP A 315 26.41 -15.24 -16.76
CA ASP A 315 27.75 -15.62 -17.22
C ASP A 315 28.45 -14.54 -18.07
N ASP A 316 27.71 -13.61 -18.68
CA ASP A 316 28.27 -12.47 -19.40
C ASP A 316 27.81 -11.12 -18.78
N PRO A 317 28.68 -10.45 -18.00
CA PRO A 317 28.37 -9.15 -17.41
C PRO A 317 28.44 -7.98 -18.40
N GLU A 318 28.93 -8.16 -19.64
CA GLU A 318 28.94 -7.08 -20.64
C GLU A 318 27.52 -6.77 -21.17
N ILE A 319 26.62 -7.76 -21.12
CA ILE A 319 25.22 -7.61 -21.57
C ILE A 319 24.43 -6.69 -20.63
N PHE A 320 24.72 -6.74 -19.33
CA PHE A 320 24.19 -5.84 -18.30
C PHE A 320 25.07 -4.60 -18.07
N ARG A 321 25.85 -4.16 -19.09
CA ARG A 321 26.75 -3.00 -18.98
C ARG A 321 26.06 -1.80 -18.34
N ASP A 322 26.82 -1.14 -17.46
CA ASP A 322 26.37 -0.02 -16.62
C ASP A 322 25.60 1.08 -17.39
N ASP A 323 25.85 1.26 -18.68
CA ASP A 323 25.18 2.24 -19.55
C ASP A 323 23.64 2.10 -19.57
N TRP A 324 23.08 0.88 -19.52
CA TRP A 324 21.61 0.68 -19.53
C TRP A 324 20.97 0.82 -18.14
N LEU A 325 21.71 0.55 -17.06
CA LEU A 325 21.20 0.53 -15.69
C LEU A 325 21.46 1.85 -14.93
N ASN A 326 22.47 2.63 -15.34
CA ASN A 326 22.76 3.96 -14.81
C ASN A 326 22.17 5.09 -15.67
N ASP A 327 21.49 4.80 -16.78
CA ASP A 327 20.77 5.79 -17.57
C ASP A 327 19.66 6.42 -16.71
N GLN A 328 19.91 7.64 -16.22
CA GLN A 328 19.02 8.30 -15.26
C GLN A 328 17.70 8.75 -15.90
N ASP A 329 17.60 8.70 -17.23
CA ASP A 329 16.44 9.11 -18.02
C ASP A 329 15.25 8.12 -17.96
N GLY A 330 15.42 6.99 -17.26
CA GLY A 330 14.29 6.16 -16.81
C GLY A 330 13.62 5.35 -17.91
N ARG A 331 14.43 4.67 -18.74
CA ARG A 331 13.95 3.65 -19.69
C ARG A 331 13.20 2.55 -18.94
N VAL A 332 12.02 2.18 -19.43
CA VAL A 332 11.23 1.10 -18.83
C VAL A 332 11.68 -0.22 -19.43
N LEU A 333 12.44 -1.00 -18.66
CA LEU A 333 12.86 -2.34 -19.08
C LEU A 333 11.73 -3.35 -18.83
N CYS A 334 11.40 -4.14 -19.86
CA CYS A 334 10.52 -5.30 -19.73
C CYS A 334 11.35 -6.57 -19.95
N LEU A 335 11.49 -7.40 -18.92
CA LEU A 335 12.12 -8.71 -19.03
C LEU A 335 11.03 -9.76 -19.25
N ALA A 336 11.12 -10.48 -20.37
CA ALA A 336 10.24 -11.60 -20.70
C ALA A 336 11.01 -12.91 -20.45
N VAL A 337 10.87 -13.46 -19.24
CA VAL A 337 11.48 -14.74 -18.88
C VAL A 337 10.63 -15.87 -19.45
N VAL A 338 11.25 -16.74 -20.25
CA VAL A 338 10.62 -17.91 -20.87
C VAL A 338 10.99 -19.14 -20.05
N GLN A 339 10.07 -19.56 -19.18
CA GLN A 339 10.17 -20.85 -18.51
C GLN A 339 9.56 -21.95 -19.39
N VAL A 340 10.14 -23.15 -19.34
CA VAL A 340 9.83 -24.24 -20.27
C VAL A 340 9.42 -25.47 -19.48
N GLU A 341 8.12 -25.65 -19.30
CA GLU A 341 7.57 -26.79 -18.56
C GLU A 341 7.45 -28.00 -19.51
N LYS A 342 8.59 -28.64 -19.80
CA LYS A 342 8.71 -29.77 -20.73
C LYS A 342 7.82 -30.97 -20.36
N ASP A 343 7.55 -31.18 -19.07
CA ASP A 343 6.84 -32.35 -18.53
C ASP A 343 5.30 -32.24 -18.59
N LEU A 344 4.74 -31.09 -18.98
CA LEU A 344 3.30 -30.89 -19.06
C LEU A 344 2.78 -31.16 -20.47
N TRP A 345 2.28 -32.38 -20.69
CA TRP A 345 1.54 -32.72 -21.92
C TRP A 345 0.29 -31.83 -22.05
N THR A 346 0.31 -30.91 -23.01
CA THR A 346 -0.77 -29.92 -23.19
C THR A 346 -1.79 -30.39 -24.21
N GLY A 347 -2.82 -31.07 -23.73
CA GLY A 347 -3.96 -31.49 -24.54
C GLY A 347 -5.17 -30.54 -24.38
N LEU A 348 -5.81 -30.17 -25.50
CA LEU A 348 -7.03 -29.35 -25.50
C LEU A 348 -8.22 -30.15 -26.08
N PRO A 349 -9.11 -30.71 -25.25
CA PRO A 349 -10.34 -31.33 -25.71
C PRO A 349 -11.38 -30.27 -26.08
N GLN A 350 -11.94 -30.36 -27.28
CA GLN A 350 -13.13 -29.62 -27.72
C GLN A 350 -14.24 -30.60 -28.08
N VAL A 351 -15.49 -30.30 -27.74
CA VAL A 351 -16.64 -31.17 -28.04
C VAL A 351 -17.77 -30.33 -28.63
N TRP A 352 -18.20 -30.69 -29.83
CA TRP A 352 -19.37 -30.12 -30.51
C TRP A 352 -20.50 -31.13 -30.54
N PHE A 353 -21.68 -30.71 -30.09
CA PHE A 353 -22.90 -31.50 -30.20
C PHE A 353 -23.62 -31.19 -31.51
N THR A 354 -24.21 -32.22 -32.10
CA THR A 354 -24.97 -32.18 -33.36
C THR A 354 -26.28 -32.96 -33.18
N ASP A 355 -27.26 -32.76 -34.06
CA ASP A 355 -28.57 -33.41 -33.96
C ASP A 355 -28.54 -34.96 -34.06
N THR A 356 -27.39 -35.56 -34.43
CA THR A 356 -27.22 -37.00 -34.62
C THR A 356 -26.11 -37.63 -33.76
N GLY A 357 -25.47 -36.85 -32.88
CA GLY A 357 -24.34 -37.29 -32.07
C GLY A 357 -23.37 -36.16 -31.73
N HIS A 358 -22.11 -36.48 -31.46
CA HIS A 358 -21.10 -35.50 -31.09
C HIS A 358 -19.78 -35.70 -31.83
N ILE A 359 -19.05 -34.60 -32.02
CA ILE A 359 -17.67 -34.59 -32.50
C ILE A 359 -16.81 -34.15 -31.33
N SER A 360 -16.03 -35.07 -30.79
CA SER A 360 -14.94 -34.74 -29.86
C SER A 360 -13.67 -34.58 -30.68
N ARG A 361 -12.90 -33.52 -30.46
CA ARG A 361 -11.58 -33.35 -31.06
C ARG A 361 -10.58 -33.04 -29.96
N PHE A 362 -9.57 -33.88 -29.86
CA PHE A 362 -8.47 -33.74 -28.93
C PHE A 362 -7.29 -33.15 -29.68
N TYR A 363 -6.92 -31.90 -29.37
CA TYR A 363 -5.75 -31.27 -29.93
C TYR A 363 -4.52 -31.51 -29.05
N GLU A 364 -3.36 -31.68 -29.68
CA GLU A 364 -2.02 -31.76 -29.09
C GLU A 364 -1.11 -30.73 -29.77
N GLY A 365 -0.13 -30.17 -29.04
CA GLY A 365 0.62 -29.04 -29.58
C GLY A 365 1.45 -28.22 -28.59
N VAL A 366 1.62 -26.94 -28.92
CA VAL A 366 2.36 -25.96 -28.11
C VAL A 366 1.38 -25.01 -27.45
N LYS A 367 1.26 -25.09 -26.13
CA LYS A 367 0.63 -24.07 -25.29
C LYS A 367 1.68 -23.02 -24.93
N ILE A 368 1.32 -21.75 -25.06
CA ILE A 368 2.05 -20.61 -24.50
C ILE A 368 1.13 -19.91 -23.51
N GLU A 369 1.52 -19.87 -22.25
CA GLU A 369 0.82 -19.17 -21.18
C GLU A 369 1.58 -17.90 -20.82
N PHE A 370 0.89 -16.75 -20.81
CA PHE A 370 1.50 -15.44 -20.62
C PHE A 370 1.17 -14.90 -19.23
N GLN A 371 2.04 -15.18 -18.27
CA GLN A 371 1.88 -14.77 -16.87
C GLN A 371 2.45 -13.37 -16.63
N ASN A 372 1.70 -12.50 -15.94
CA ASN A 372 2.29 -11.30 -15.34
C ASN A 372 3.15 -11.73 -14.14
N GLY A 373 4.41 -11.29 -14.11
CA GLY A 373 5.46 -11.77 -13.21
C GLY A 373 5.34 -11.33 -11.74
N GLY A 374 4.32 -11.84 -11.06
CA GLY A 374 4.18 -11.81 -9.60
C GLY A 374 4.14 -10.40 -8.97
N GLU A 375 4.50 -10.33 -7.68
CA GLU A 375 4.46 -9.09 -6.89
C GLU A 375 5.42 -8.01 -7.41
N TYR A 376 6.45 -8.41 -8.17
CA TYR A 376 7.52 -7.55 -8.69
C TYR A 376 7.14 -6.75 -9.93
N GLY A 377 6.04 -7.08 -10.62
CA GLY A 377 5.50 -6.37 -11.79
C GLY A 377 4.84 -5.02 -11.48
N GLN A 378 5.35 -4.25 -10.51
CA GLN A 378 4.77 -2.98 -10.05
C GLN A 378 5.58 -1.76 -10.50
N PHE A 379 4.96 -0.91 -11.31
CA PHE A 379 5.44 0.44 -11.60
C PHE A 379 5.36 1.29 -10.34
N ALA A 380 6.46 1.98 -9.99
CA ALA A 380 6.51 2.83 -8.78
C ALA A 380 6.93 4.26 -9.12
N TRP A 381 6.03 5.23 -8.95
CA TRP A 381 6.32 6.65 -9.22
C TRP A 381 6.05 7.54 -8.01
N PHE A 382 6.75 8.67 -7.94
CA PHE A 382 6.58 9.66 -6.88
C PHE A 382 5.21 10.32 -7.00
N ASP A 383 4.37 10.19 -5.97
CA ASP A 383 3.08 10.87 -5.91
C ASP A 383 3.04 11.92 -4.78
N PRO A 384 3.02 13.22 -5.12
CA PRO A 384 2.85 14.29 -4.15
C PRO A 384 1.57 14.16 -3.31
N GLN A 385 0.47 13.60 -3.85
CA GLN A 385 -0.77 13.46 -3.08
C GLN A 385 -0.59 12.46 -1.94
N THR A 386 0.09 11.34 -2.18
CA THR A 386 0.41 10.33 -1.17
C THR A 386 1.40 10.88 -0.13
N VAL A 387 2.34 11.74 -0.52
CA VAL A 387 3.18 12.51 0.43
C VAL A 387 2.33 13.43 1.31
N PHE A 388 1.40 14.22 0.75
CA PHE A 388 0.51 15.08 1.54
C PHE A 388 -0.42 14.28 2.46
N ASN A 389 -0.96 13.15 1.98
CA ASN A 389 -1.76 12.24 2.79
C ASN A 389 -0.93 11.68 3.96
N THR A 390 0.33 11.30 3.72
CA THR A 390 1.26 10.82 4.75
C THR A 390 1.54 11.91 5.79
N ILE A 391 1.81 13.15 5.36
CA ILE A 391 2.02 14.30 6.27
C ILE A 391 0.77 14.59 7.10
N ALA A 392 -0.42 14.50 6.50
CA ALA A 392 -1.68 14.66 7.23
C ALA A 392 -1.88 13.55 8.28
N SER A 393 -1.59 12.29 7.94
CA SER A 393 -1.61 11.17 8.88
C SER A 393 -0.59 11.35 10.02
N VAL A 394 0.64 11.76 9.72
CA VAL A 394 1.68 12.13 10.70
C VAL A 394 1.15 13.18 11.69
N ALA A 395 0.52 14.25 11.19
CA ALA A 395 -0.03 15.31 12.03
C ALA A 395 -1.15 14.81 12.97
N VAL A 396 -2.01 13.91 12.51
CA VAL A 396 -3.02 13.25 13.36
C VAL A 396 -2.37 12.37 14.42
N TYR A 397 -1.39 11.54 14.05
CA TYR A 397 -0.71 10.65 15.00
C TYR A 397 0.09 11.40 16.07
N ILE A 398 0.65 12.58 15.77
CA ILE A 398 1.34 13.43 16.77
C ILE A 398 0.41 13.86 17.92
N GLY A 399 -0.91 13.90 17.70
CA GLY A 399 -1.91 14.11 18.76
C GLY A 399 -2.13 12.90 19.67
N PHE A 400 -1.81 11.68 19.23
CA PHE A 400 -2.13 10.44 19.96
C PHE A 400 -1.39 10.29 21.31
N PRO A 401 -0.08 10.63 21.44
CA PRO A 401 0.59 10.73 22.73
C PRO A 401 -0.11 11.64 23.75
N VAL A 402 -0.71 12.75 23.30
CA VAL A 402 -1.46 13.67 24.20
C VAL A 402 -2.71 12.99 24.76
N ILE A 403 -3.41 12.19 23.93
CA ILE A 403 -4.60 11.43 24.34
C ILE A 403 -4.22 10.34 25.36
N ILE A 404 -3.14 9.59 25.11
CA ILE A 404 -2.60 8.60 26.06
C ILE A 404 -2.24 9.26 27.39
N VAL A 405 -1.49 10.37 27.35
CA VAL A 405 -1.03 11.07 28.56
C VAL A 405 -2.21 11.68 29.34
N ASN A 406 -3.23 12.18 28.66
CA ASN A 406 -4.50 12.60 29.28
C ASN A 406 -5.18 11.43 30.00
N LEU A 407 -5.30 10.26 29.35
CA LEU A 407 -5.90 9.06 29.93
C LEU A 407 -5.12 8.58 31.17
N VAL A 408 -3.79 8.53 31.09
CA VAL A 408 -2.90 8.18 32.20
C VAL A 408 -3.08 9.16 33.37
N ALA A 409 -3.07 10.47 33.11
CA ALA A 409 -3.24 11.49 34.13
C ALA A 409 -4.61 11.40 34.82
N VAL A 410 -5.69 11.29 34.05
CA VAL A 410 -7.07 11.33 34.56
C VAL A 410 -7.50 10.03 35.24
N HIS A 411 -7.02 8.87 34.80
CA HIS A 411 -7.50 7.56 35.29
C HIS A 411 -6.45 6.73 36.05
N LEU A 412 -5.16 6.85 35.76
CA LEU A 412 -4.12 5.93 36.28
C LEU A 412 -3.24 6.53 37.39
N CYS A 413 -3.21 7.86 37.55
CA CYS A 413 -2.48 8.51 38.65
C CYS A 413 -3.12 8.37 40.06
N GLY A 414 -4.08 7.47 40.26
CA GLY A 414 -4.65 7.16 41.57
C GLY A 414 -5.30 8.37 42.28
N LYS A 415 -4.80 8.75 43.47
CA LYS A 415 -5.38 9.85 44.26
C LYS A 415 -5.32 11.21 43.54
N THR A 416 -4.23 11.49 42.80
CA THR A 416 -4.10 12.77 42.07
C THR A 416 -4.92 12.80 40.78
N SER A 417 -5.24 11.64 40.20
CA SER A 417 -6.17 11.52 39.06
C SER A 417 -7.52 12.18 39.35
N ARG A 418 -8.04 12.03 40.58
CA ARG A 418 -9.27 12.69 41.04
C ARG A 418 -9.15 14.22 41.10
N VAL A 419 -7.96 14.76 41.31
CA VAL A 419 -7.69 16.21 41.29
C VAL A 419 -7.65 16.72 39.85
N TYR A 420 -6.97 16.01 38.94
CA TYR A 420 -6.95 16.36 37.52
C TYR A 420 -8.35 16.27 36.88
N LEU A 421 -9.13 15.22 37.17
CA LEU A 421 -10.52 15.10 36.72
C LEU A 421 -11.41 16.24 37.24
N LYS A 422 -11.26 16.62 38.52
CA LYS A 422 -11.97 17.78 39.09
C LYS A 422 -11.54 19.09 38.45
N ALA A 423 -10.26 19.28 38.13
CA ALA A 423 -9.76 20.47 37.47
C ALA A 423 -10.28 20.59 36.03
N GLN A 424 -10.29 19.48 35.28
CA GLN A 424 -10.77 19.40 33.89
C GLN A 424 -12.27 19.67 33.77
N ASN A 425 -13.06 19.25 34.76
CA ASN A 425 -14.52 19.36 34.76
C ASN A 425 -15.05 20.59 35.53
N LYS A 426 -14.22 21.58 35.87
CA LYS A 426 -14.69 22.86 36.43
C LYS A 426 -15.35 23.70 35.31
N PRO A 427 -16.66 24.00 35.37
CA PRO A 427 -17.28 24.92 34.41
C PRO A 427 -16.74 26.34 34.63
N VAL A 428 -16.36 27.01 33.54
CA VAL A 428 -15.83 28.39 33.58
C VAL A 428 -16.99 29.37 33.63
N ASN A 429 -17.43 29.75 34.83
CA ASN A 429 -18.31 30.88 35.07
C ASN A 429 -17.45 32.06 35.58
N LEU A 430 -17.24 33.07 34.73
CA LEU A 430 -16.38 34.21 35.03
C LEU A 430 -16.89 35.02 36.23
N GLY A 431 -18.20 35.29 36.32
CA GLY A 431 -18.80 36.00 37.47
C GLY A 431 -18.52 35.29 38.80
N MET A 432 -18.77 33.98 38.86
CA MET A 432 -18.42 33.16 40.03
C MET A 432 -16.93 33.12 40.32
N MET A 433 -16.05 33.20 39.32
CA MET A 433 -14.60 33.25 39.51
C MET A 433 -14.14 34.61 40.06
N PHE A 434 -14.68 35.73 39.58
CA PHE A 434 -14.44 37.06 40.16
C PHE A 434 -14.92 37.11 41.62
N CYS A 435 -16.17 36.67 41.89
CA CYS A 435 -16.71 36.61 43.24
C CYS A 435 -15.88 35.70 44.16
N ASN A 436 -15.49 34.51 43.70
CA ASN A 436 -14.65 33.60 44.49
C ASN A 436 -13.31 34.26 44.83
N THR A 437 -12.62 34.85 43.84
CA THR A 437 -11.31 35.49 44.06
C THR A 437 -11.44 36.68 45.02
N ALA A 438 -12.48 37.50 44.89
CA ALA A 438 -12.74 38.62 45.80
C ALA A 438 -13.04 38.15 47.24
N CYS A 439 -13.86 37.11 47.41
CA CYS A 439 -14.09 36.49 48.72
C CYS A 439 -12.80 35.88 49.30
N THR A 440 -11.99 35.21 48.47
CA THR A 440 -10.68 34.67 48.87
C THR A 440 -9.73 35.77 49.32
N LEU A 441 -9.68 36.93 48.66
CA LEU A 441 -8.87 38.08 49.08
C LEU A 441 -9.34 38.68 50.41
N MET A 442 -10.65 38.85 50.61
CA MET A 442 -11.20 39.34 51.88
C MET A 442 -10.89 38.36 53.03
N MET A 443 -11.09 37.06 52.81
CA MET A 443 -10.73 36.02 53.78
C MET A 443 -9.22 35.93 54.01
N ALA A 444 -8.40 36.11 52.97
CA ALA A 444 -6.94 36.11 53.07
C ALA A 444 -6.47 37.21 54.03
N LYS A 445 -6.97 38.45 53.86
CA LYS A 445 -6.65 39.55 54.76
C LYS A 445 -7.04 39.25 56.22
N THR A 446 -8.29 38.87 56.48
CA THR A 446 -8.74 38.62 57.88
C THR A 446 -8.03 37.41 58.50
N THR A 447 -7.63 36.42 57.70
CA THR A 447 -6.86 35.26 58.17
C THR A 447 -5.41 35.63 58.44
N PHE A 448 -4.81 36.48 57.60
CA PHE A 448 -3.46 37.02 57.81
C PHE A 448 -3.37 37.80 59.13
N GLU A 449 -4.26 38.78 59.32
CA GLU A 449 -4.34 39.58 60.56
C GLU A 449 -4.58 38.69 61.80
N SER A 450 -5.34 37.60 61.65
CA SER A 450 -5.57 36.61 62.72
C SER A 450 -4.40 35.64 62.97
N ILE A 451 -3.46 35.48 62.03
CA ILE A 451 -2.27 34.62 62.18
C ILE A 451 -1.09 35.45 62.69
N SER A 452 -0.88 36.66 62.15
CA SER A 452 0.19 37.58 62.58
C SER A 452 -0.06 38.21 63.95
N GLY A 453 -1.27 38.08 64.51
CA GLY A 453 -1.65 38.73 65.76
C GLY A 453 -1.75 40.26 65.66
N GLY A 454 -1.77 40.80 64.43
CA GLY A 454 -1.68 42.24 64.15
C GLY A 454 -0.31 42.72 63.68
N GLU A 455 0.70 41.84 63.58
CA GLU A 455 2.00 42.16 62.96
C GLU A 455 1.88 42.27 61.43
N GLU A 456 2.79 43.02 60.79
CA GLU A 456 2.80 43.23 59.32
C GLU A 456 3.27 42.00 58.52
N LYS A 457 3.89 41.03 59.20
CA LYS A 457 4.46 39.81 58.65
C LYS A 457 3.99 38.60 59.47
N VAL A 458 3.83 37.45 58.82
CA VAL A 458 3.62 36.15 59.49
C VAL A 458 4.95 35.42 59.56
N THR A 459 5.34 34.95 60.75
CA THR A 459 6.50 34.06 60.93
C THR A 459 6.10 32.59 60.88
N LYS A 460 7.11 31.72 60.77
CA LYS A 460 6.96 30.27 60.73
C LYS A 460 6.31 29.70 61.99
N GLU A 461 6.60 30.27 63.16
CA GLU A 461 6.02 29.87 64.45
C GLU A 461 4.54 30.27 64.58
N HIS A 462 4.16 31.41 64.01
CA HIS A 462 2.77 31.85 63.93
C HIS A 462 1.96 30.93 63.00
N PHE A 463 2.53 30.54 61.86
CA PHE A 463 1.91 29.61 60.94
C PHE A 463 1.83 28.16 61.49
N ASP A 464 2.93 27.64 62.04
CA ASP A 464 3.02 26.30 62.64
C ASP A 464 1.97 26.06 63.71
N ARG A 465 1.88 27.00 64.68
CA ARG A 465 0.90 26.96 65.77
C ARG A 465 -0.53 26.88 65.23
N ARG A 466 -0.88 27.74 64.27
CA ARG A 466 -2.24 27.79 63.72
C ARG A 466 -2.57 26.57 62.85
N LEU A 467 -1.61 26.04 62.10
CA LEU A 467 -1.83 24.82 61.31
C LEU A 467 -1.99 23.60 62.22
N LYS A 468 -1.20 23.49 63.30
CA LYS A 468 -1.33 22.42 64.30
C LYS A 468 -2.66 22.47 65.02
N ASP A 469 -3.17 23.66 65.39
CA ASP A 469 -4.54 23.83 65.92
C ASP A 469 -5.59 23.23 64.95
N LEU A 470 -5.51 23.59 63.66
CA LEU A 470 -6.47 23.16 62.63
C LEU A 470 -6.45 21.64 62.38
N PHE A 471 -5.31 20.98 62.63
CA PHE A 471 -5.16 19.53 62.50
C PHE A 471 -5.10 18.79 63.84
N ALA A 472 -5.45 19.43 64.96
CA ALA A 472 -5.39 18.84 66.30
C ALA A 472 -6.32 17.62 66.46
N GLU A 473 -7.55 17.69 65.90
CA GLU A 473 -8.51 16.59 65.92
C GLU A 473 -8.21 15.48 64.90
N ASN A 474 -7.37 15.77 63.89
CA ASN A 474 -7.16 14.87 62.76
C ASN A 474 -6.11 13.80 63.05
N LYS A 475 -6.57 12.67 63.61
CA LYS A 475 -5.77 11.48 63.91
C LYS A 475 -5.19 10.73 62.70
N ALA A 476 -5.47 11.18 61.46
CA ALA A 476 -4.95 10.54 60.25
C ALA A 476 -3.59 11.09 59.78
N LEU A 477 -3.04 12.10 60.45
CA LEU A 477 -1.71 12.66 60.21
C LEU A 477 -0.87 12.55 61.48
N SER A 478 0.34 12.00 61.36
CA SER A 478 1.35 12.06 62.42
C SER A 478 1.90 13.49 62.60
N GLU A 479 2.47 13.80 63.76
CA GLU A 479 3.10 15.12 63.99
C GLU A 479 4.26 15.38 63.01
N GLU A 480 4.94 14.33 62.55
CA GLU A 480 6.00 14.45 61.55
C GLU A 480 5.46 14.86 60.18
N GLU A 481 4.33 14.27 59.75
CA GLU A 481 3.62 14.70 58.53
C GLU A 481 3.02 16.10 58.67
N LYS A 482 2.58 16.51 59.88
CA LYS A 482 2.15 17.89 60.16
C LYS A 482 3.32 18.86 60.04
N ASN A 483 4.48 18.57 60.63
CA ASN A 483 5.69 19.37 60.52
C ASN A 483 6.13 19.51 59.04
N GLN A 484 6.15 18.41 58.29
CA GLN A 484 6.48 18.43 56.85
C GLN A 484 5.45 19.22 56.02
N MET A 485 4.17 19.18 56.40
CA MET A 485 3.11 19.99 55.78
C MET A 485 3.25 21.48 56.10
N VAL A 486 3.59 21.85 57.34
CA VAL A 486 3.92 23.24 57.73
C VAL A 486 5.11 23.73 56.91
N GLU A 487 6.20 22.99 56.88
CA GLU A 487 7.42 23.32 56.13
C GLU A 487 7.12 23.54 54.64
N PHE A 488 6.46 22.56 54.00
CA PHE A 488 6.13 22.62 52.58
C PHE A 488 5.17 23.77 52.23
N VAL A 489 4.14 24.01 53.05
CA VAL A 489 3.20 25.11 52.79
C VAL A 489 3.87 26.46 53.04
N TYR A 490 4.69 26.60 54.08
CA TYR A 490 5.40 27.85 54.37
C TYR A 490 6.41 28.21 53.27
N GLN A 491 7.16 27.23 52.76
CA GLN A 491 8.04 27.39 51.59
C GLN A 491 7.28 27.66 50.27
N CYS A 492 5.95 27.52 50.24
CA CYS A 492 5.10 27.95 49.13
C CYS A 492 4.43 29.33 49.37
N LEU A 493 4.59 29.91 50.56
CA LEU A 493 4.08 31.22 50.95
C LEU A 493 5.19 32.28 50.93
N ASP A 494 6.35 31.97 51.53
CA ASP A 494 7.57 32.77 51.48
C ASP A 494 8.20 32.64 50.09
N ASN A 495 8.00 33.65 49.24
CA ASN A 495 8.48 33.66 47.85
C ASN A 495 9.81 34.43 47.71
N GLU A 496 10.12 35.32 48.65
CA GLU A 496 11.37 36.09 48.66
C GLU A 496 12.52 35.35 49.39
N GLY A 497 12.18 34.38 50.24
CA GLY A 497 13.13 33.57 51.02
C GLY A 497 13.66 34.29 52.26
N ASP A 498 12.85 35.16 52.88
CA ASP A 498 13.27 36.01 54.00
C ASP A 498 12.84 35.48 55.39
N GLU A 499 12.36 34.23 55.42
CA GLU A 499 11.79 33.51 56.57
C GLU A 499 10.48 34.11 57.12
N SER A 500 9.87 35.07 56.41
CA SER A 500 8.57 35.67 56.74
C SER A 500 7.63 35.71 55.54
N VAL A 501 6.33 35.86 55.79
CA VAL A 501 5.31 35.98 54.73
C VAL A 501 4.62 37.33 54.85
N THR A 502 4.64 38.12 53.78
CA THR A 502 3.89 39.39 53.69
C THR A 502 2.42 39.16 53.34
N LEU A 503 1.57 40.16 53.63
CA LEU A 503 0.15 40.13 53.21
C LEU A 503 0.01 39.99 51.67
N SER A 504 0.96 40.54 50.90
CA SER A 504 0.97 40.46 49.44
C SER A 504 1.18 39.03 48.95
N GLU A 505 2.20 38.35 49.46
CA GLU A 505 2.48 36.95 49.14
C GLU A 505 1.36 36.03 49.62
N PHE A 506 0.85 36.24 50.84
CA PHE A 506 -0.24 35.43 51.38
C PHE A 506 -1.53 35.55 50.54
N CYS A 507 -1.88 36.77 50.10
CA CYS A 507 -2.97 36.98 49.15
C CYS A 507 -2.69 36.35 47.78
N THR A 508 -1.45 36.44 47.30
CA THR A 508 -1.02 35.88 46.00
C THR A 508 -1.09 34.35 45.99
N ALA A 509 -0.58 33.70 47.04
CA ALA A 509 -0.60 32.24 47.18
C ALA A 509 -2.02 31.69 47.38
N LEU A 510 -2.86 32.36 48.17
CA LEU A 510 -4.28 31.98 48.30
C LEU A 510 -5.07 32.19 47.01
N THR A 511 -4.72 33.19 46.19
CA THR A 511 -5.35 33.41 44.87
C THR A 511 -4.68 32.63 43.73
N ALA A 512 -3.53 31.99 43.92
CA ALA A 512 -2.85 31.19 42.89
C ALA A 512 -3.67 29.96 42.42
N GLY A 513 -4.66 29.53 43.21
CA GLY A 513 -5.65 28.51 42.81
C GLY A 513 -6.85 29.05 42.01
N CYS A 514 -6.95 30.36 41.82
CA CYS A 514 -8.00 31.03 41.06
C CYS A 514 -7.61 31.18 39.58
N VAL A 515 -8.61 31.19 38.69
CA VAL A 515 -8.41 31.34 37.23
C VAL A 515 -8.22 32.80 36.82
N VAL A 516 -8.58 33.73 37.70
CA VAL A 516 -8.51 35.19 37.52
C VAL A 516 -7.55 35.73 38.57
N SER A 517 -6.49 36.44 38.15
CA SER A 517 -5.59 37.10 39.08
C SER A 517 -6.18 38.41 39.64
N VAL A 518 -5.54 38.98 40.67
CA VAL A 518 -5.93 40.29 41.21
C VAL A 518 -5.79 41.40 40.14
N ALA A 519 -4.79 41.29 39.25
CA ALA A 519 -4.58 42.21 38.14
C ALA A 519 -5.65 42.06 37.05
N ASP A 520 -6.04 40.82 36.69
CA ASP A 520 -7.14 40.56 35.75
C ASP A 520 -8.47 41.10 36.28
N MET A 521 -8.71 40.98 37.60
CA MET A 521 -9.89 41.55 38.24
C MET A 521 -9.87 43.08 38.19
N ALA A 522 -8.74 43.71 38.55
CA ALA A 522 -8.62 45.17 38.46
C ALA A 522 -8.85 45.67 37.03
N ALA A 523 -8.24 45.03 36.02
CA ALA A 523 -8.41 45.37 34.61
C ALA A 523 -9.83 45.08 34.07
N ALA A 524 -10.56 44.12 34.63
CA ALA A 524 -11.94 43.82 34.26
C ALA A 524 -12.96 44.83 34.84
N PHE A 525 -12.59 45.58 35.88
CA PHE A 525 -13.40 46.65 36.48
C PHE A 525 -12.88 48.07 36.17
N ASP A 526 -11.74 48.21 35.51
CA ASP A 526 -11.21 49.50 35.03
C ASP A 526 -12.00 49.97 33.79
N GLU A 527 -12.82 51.02 33.97
CA GLU A 527 -13.58 51.63 32.87
C GLU A 527 -12.70 52.29 31.79
N GLN A 528 -11.41 52.53 32.07
CA GLN A 528 -10.44 53.11 31.14
C GLN A 528 -9.68 52.04 30.33
N ALA A 529 -9.79 50.75 30.71
CA ALA A 529 -9.13 49.66 30.00
C ALA A 529 -9.67 49.53 28.57
N SER A 530 -8.79 49.74 27.58
CA SER A 530 -9.16 49.66 26.16
C SER A 530 -9.46 48.23 25.76
N ALA A 531 -10.75 47.90 25.68
CA ALA A 531 -11.22 46.61 25.20
C ALA A 531 -10.60 46.29 23.82
N GLY A 532 -9.95 45.13 23.71
CA GLY A 532 -9.41 44.65 22.43
C GLY A 532 -10.49 44.53 21.35
N PRO A 533 -10.14 44.35 20.06
CA PRO A 533 -11.07 44.52 18.93
C PRO A 533 -12.30 43.59 18.93
N LEU A 534 -12.30 42.50 19.71
CA LEU A 534 -13.45 41.61 19.93
C LEU A 534 -14.10 41.75 21.32
N GLY A 535 -13.50 42.51 22.24
CA GLY A 535 -13.97 42.72 23.61
C GLY A 535 -15.43 43.19 23.72
N PRO A 536 -15.92 44.14 22.89
CA PRO A 536 -17.31 44.59 22.93
C PRO A 536 -18.35 43.48 22.78
N LEU A 537 -18.06 42.41 22.03
CA LEU A 537 -18.96 41.25 21.86
C LEU A 537 -19.16 40.46 23.16
N PHE A 538 -18.17 40.46 24.05
CA PHE A 538 -18.21 39.69 25.30
C PHE A 538 -18.58 40.57 26.52
N ILE A 539 -18.13 41.82 26.54
CA ILE A 539 -18.42 42.80 27.62
C ILE A 539 -19.93 43.05 27.75
N HIS A 540 -20.70 43.01 26.66
CA HIS A 540 -22.15 43.14 26.71
C HIS A 540 -22.86 42.07 27.56
N GLY A 541 -22.27 40.87 27.72
CA GLY A 541 -22.79 39.85 28.63
C GLY A 541 -22.68 40.29 30.09
N MET A 542 -21.47 40.66 30.52
CA MET A 542 -21.22 41.10 31.90
C MET A 542 -21.96 42.39 32.26
N LYS A 543 -22.03 43.38 31.36
CA LYS A 543 -22.81 44.61 31.61
C LYS A 543 -24.29 44.31 31.79
N ARG A 544 -24.87 43.38 31.02
CA ARG A 544 -26.27 42.95 31.18
C ARG A 544 -26.51 42.21 32.50
N GLU A 545 -25.56 41.40 32.97
CA GLU A 545 -25.65 40.79 34.30
C GLU A 545 -25.55 41.83 35.42
N GLN A 546 -24.67 42.84 35.30
CA GLN A 546 -24.58 43.97 36.23
C GLN A 546 -25.88 44.79 36.24
N GLU A 547 -26.44 45.11 35.07
CA GLU A 547 -27.74 45.80 34.92
C GLU A 547 -28.87 45.02 35.61
N LEU A 548 -28.93 43.68 35.44
CA LEU A 548 -29.91 42.82 36.10
C LEU A 548 -29.72 42.79 37.62
N VAL A 549 -28.49 42.77 38.13
CA VAL A 549 -28.20 42.85 39.57
C VAL A 549 -28.61 44.22 40.13
N HIS A 550 -28.26 45.31 39.46
CA HIS A 550 -28.69 46.66 39.85
C HIS A 550 -30.22 46.81 39.81
N GLN A 551 -30.88 46.27 38.78
CA GLN A 551 -32.34 46.29 38.68
C GLN A 551 -33.00 45.48 39.81
N LYS A 552 -32.45 44.32 40.18
CA LYS A 552 -32.94 43.52 41.31
C LYS A 552 -32.77 44.27 42.63
N LEU A 553 -31.60 44.85 42.89
CA LEU A 553 -31.34 45.67 44.08
C LEU A 553 -32.23 46.92 44.14
N ALA A 554 -32.54 47.55 43.00
CA ALA A 554 -33.48 48.67 42.92
C ALA A 554 -34.94 48.24 43.19
N MET A 555 -35.33 47.02 42.81
CA MET A 555 -36.63 46.46 43.19
C MET A 555 -36.70 46.09 44.68
N GLU A 556 -35.65 45.46 45.24
CA GLU A 556 -35.58 45.06 46.64
C GLU A 556 -35.50 46.26 47.60
N SER A 557 -34.88 47.37 47.19
CA SER A 557 -34.86 48.64 47.93
C SER A 557 -36.10 49.52 47.71
N SER A 558 -37.07 49.09 46.88
CA SER A 558 -38.31 49.83 46.67
C SER A 558 -39.18 49.88 47.94
N PRO A 559 -39.73 51.05 48.34
CA PRO A 559 -40.66 51.16 49.47
C PRO A 559 -41.94 50.31 49.35
N GLN A 560 -42.28 49.80 48.16
CA GLN A 560 -43.37 48.83 48.00
C GLN A 560 -42.96 47.41 48.40
N ALA A 561 -41.77 46.94 48.02
CA ALA A 561 -41.24 45.64 48.42
C ALA A 561 -41.10 45.55 49.96
N GLN A 562 -40.63 46.62 50.60
CA GLN A 562 -40.57 46.73 52.07
C GLN A 562 -41.96 46.66 52.73
N LYS A 563 -43.00 47.24 52.11
CA LYS A 563 -44.40 47.19 52.58
C LYS A 563 -45.08 45.84 52.37
N GLU A 564 -44.64 45.04 51.40
CA GLU A 564 -45.14 43.67 51.23
C GLU A 564 -44.40 42.70 52.15
N ALA A 565 -43.07 42.83 52.31
CA ALA A 565 -42.30 42.03 53.26
C ALA A 565 -42.80 42.17 54.71
N THR A 566 -43.14 43.39 55.15
CA THR A 566 -43.75 43.63 56.47
C THR A 566 -45.18 43.11 56.62
N LYS A 567 -45.84 42.70 55.53
CA LYS A 567 -47.21 42.19 55.52
C LYS A 567 -47.33 40.67 55.61
N VAL A 568 -46.20 39.95 55.53
CA VAL A 568 -46.13 38.48 55.49
C VAL A 568 -45.53 37.89 56.79
N ALA A 569 -45.07 38.72 57.72
CA ALA A 569 -44.68 38.27 59.06
C ALA A 569 -45.89 37.70 59.82
N PRO A 570 -45.91 36.40 60.18
CA PRO A 570 -47.06 35.80 60.86
C PRO A 570 -47.11 36.23 62.33
N VAL A 571 -48.32 36.48 62.83
CA VAL A 571 -48.56 36.58 64.27
C VAL A 571 -48.57 35.16 64.85
N SER A 572 -47.45 34.74 65.42
CA SER A 572 -47.34 33.57 66.29
C SER A 572 -46.83 34.02 67.66
N ALA A 573 -47.66 33.81 68.69
CA ALA A 573 -47.29 33.89 70.10
C ALA A 573 -46.86 32.51 70.62
#